data_AF-A0A016QN65-F1
#
_entry.id   AF-A0A016QN65-F1
#
_cell.length_a   1.000
_cell.length_b   1.000
_cell.length_c   1.000
_cell.angle_alpha   90.00
_cell.angle_beta   90.00
_cell.angle_gamma   90.00
#
_symmetry.space_group_name_H-M   'P 1'
#
loop_
_entity.id
_entity.type
_entity.pdbx_description
1 polymer ?
#
loop_
_entity_poly.entity_id
_entity_poly.type
_entity_poly.pdbx_seq_one_letter_code
_entity_poly.pdbx_strand_id
1 'polypeptide(L)'
;MTRAPFLSPPPLPLPAPHGPELFGTLTVEVLTPDGQVTVPGLADWELRAWPVARLGDATLEARPRHPHLGAAALDSDLRRAGYTPLGPFHPARGRAG
;
A
#
# COMPACT_ATOMS: atom_id res chain seq x y z
N MET A 1 11.92 56.93 22.78
CA MET A 1 11.98 55.44 22.86
C MET A 1 11.28 54.89 21.61
N THR A 2 12.05 54.49 20.58
CA THR A 2 11.50 53.99 19.31
C THR A 2 11.35 52.47 19.38
N ARG A 3 10.13 51.97 19.15
CA ARG A 3 9.76 50.55 19.17
C ARG A 3 10.11 49.94 17.81
N ALA A 4 11.05 49.00 17.78
CA ALA A 4 11.38 48.26 16.57
C ALA A 4 10.17 47.40 16.13
N PRO A 5 9.85 47.33 14.82
CA PRO A 5 8.80 46.45 14.34
C PRO A 5 9.25 44.99 14.46
N PHE A 6 8.38 44.14 15.01
CA PHE A 6 8.56 42.69 14.94
C PHE A 6 8.34 42.25 13.48
N LEU A 7 9.40 41.77 12.84
CA LEU A 7 9.29 41.07 11.57
C LEU A 7 8.72 39.68 11.83
N SER A 8 7.60 39.35 11.21
CA SER A 8 7.05 37.99 11.25
C SER A 8 8.09 37.01 10.71
N PRO A 9 8.39 35.91 11.42
CA PRO A 9 9.27 34.89 10.88
C PRO A 9 8.64 34.29 9.61
N PRO A 10 9.45 33.91 8.61
CA PRO A 10 8.93 33.23 7.44
C PRO A 10 8.24 31.92 7.87
N PRO A 11 7.17 31.50 7.19
CA PRO A 11 6.54 30.22 7.47
C PRO A 11 7.60 29.12 7.29
N LEU A 12 7.88 28.38 8.35
CA LEU A 12 8.69 27.17 8.25
C LEU A 12 7.93 26.19 7.33
N PRO A 13 8.59 25.55 6.36
CA PRO A 13 7.96 24.51 5.57
C PRO A 13 7.50 23.41 6.52
N LEU A 14 6.19 23.13 6.51
CA LEU A 14 5.65 21.98 7.23
C LEU A 14 6.36 20.72 6.69
N PRO A 15 6.77 19.77 7.55
CA PRO A 15 7.26 18.48 7.06
C PRO A 15 6.20 17.91 6.12
N ALA A 16 6.57 17.63 4.87
CA ALA A 16 5.69 16.86 4.01
C ALA A 16 5.40 15.53 4.73
N PRO A 17 4.18 14.99 4.67
CA PRO A 17 3.93 13.66 5.20
C PRO A 17 4.71 12.65 4.34
N HIS A 18 5.92 12.30 4.78
CA HIS A 18 6.74 11.23 4.21
C HIS A 18 6.24 9.89 4.80
N GLY A 19 5.01 9.50 4.48
CA GLY A 19 4.60 8.09 4.56
C GLY A 19 5.11 7.36 3.30
N PRO A 20 5.39 6.04 3.38
CA PRO A 20 5.69 5.28 2.17
C PRO A 20 4.50 5.43 1.21
N GLU A 21 4.78 5.97 0.02
CA GLU A 21 3.80 6.14 -1.03
C GLU A 21 3.27 4.75 -1.42
N LEU A 22 1.96 4.52 -1.19
CA LEU A 22 1.31 3.27 -1.59
C LEU A 22 1.48 3.11 -3.11
N PHE A 23 2.08 1.99 -3.51
CA PHE A 23 2.40 1.67 -4.90
C PHE A 23 1.23 0.96 -5.60
N GLY A 24 0.57 0.05 -4.88
CA GLY A 24 -0.54 -0.74 -5.39
C GLY A 24 -1.82 0.06 -5.57
N THR A 25 -2.75 -0.45 -6.37
CA THR A 25 -4.14 0.05 -6.43
C THR A 25 -5.05 -0.74 -5.48
N LEU A 26 -4.62 -1.93 -5.07
CA LEU A 26 -5.30 -2.81 -4.11
C LEU A 26 -4.36 -3.18 -2.98
N THR A 27 -4.90 -3.31 -1.77
CA THR A 27 -4.18 -3.76 -0.59
C THR A 27 -4.99 -4.84 0.13
N VAL A 28 -4.31 -5.90 0.59
CA VAL A 28 -4.93 -7.01 1.31
C VAL A 28 -3.93 -7.66 2.27
N GLU A 29 -4.38 -8.11 3.43
CA GLU A 29 -3.57 -8.98 4.30
C GLU A 29 -3.67 -10.43 3.82
N VAL A 30 -2.60 -11.21 3.95
CA VAL A 30 -2.57 -12.60 3.49
C VAL A 30 -1.88 -13.52 4.50
N LEU A 31 -2.29 -14.79 4.50
CA LEU A 31 -1.43 -15.88 4.92
C LEU A 31 -0.57 -16.31 3.73
N THR A 32 0.70 -16.50 4.00
CA THR A 32 1.72 -16.97 3.08
C THR A 32 1.81 -18.51 3.14
N PRO A 33 2.15 -19.20 2.04
CA PRO A 33 2.21 -20.66 2.04
C PRO A 33 3.20 -21.25 3.06
N ASP A 34 4.26 -20.52 3.38
CA ASP A 34 5.37 -20.91 4.24
C ASP A 34 5.43 -20.14 5.57
N GLY A 35 4.46 -19.27 5.84
CA GLY A 35 4.44 -18.41 7.02
C GLY A 35 5.53 -17.33 7.02
N GLN A 36 6.18 -17.07 5.88
CA GLN A 36 7.21 -16.05 5.72
C GLN A 36 6.74 -14.93 4.79
N VAL A 37 7.19 -13.71 5.06
CA VAL A 37 6.86 -12.54 4.22
C VAL A 37 7.50 -12.69 2.85
N THR A 38 6.71 -13.14 1.89
CA THR A 38 7.12 -13.44 0.51
C THR A 38 6.16 -12.79 -0.49
N VAL A 39 6.67 -12.49 -1.69
CA VAL A 39 5.88 -11.90 -2.78
C VAL A 39 5.58 -13.01 -3.81
N PRO A 40 4.31 -13.29 -4.15
CA PRO A 40 4.00 -14.26 -5.19
C PRO A 40 4.39 -13.74 -6.58
N GLY A 41 4.86 -14.64 -7.45
CA GLY A 41 5.09 -14.32 -8.86
C GLY A 41 3.80 -14.42 -9.67
N LEU A 42 2.99 -13.36 -9.70
CA LEU A 42 1.77 -13.30 -10.51
C LEU A 42 2.03 -12.46 -11.78
N ALA A 43 1.95 -13.09 -12.95
CA ALA A 43 2.37 -12.48 -14.23
C ALA A 43 1.61 -11.19 -14.59
N ASP A 44 0.31 -11.14 -14.27
CA ASP A 44 -0.58 -10.02 -14.60
C ASP A 44 -0.59 -8.90 -13.54
N TRP A 45 0.23 -9.05 -12.50
CA TRP A 45 0.27 -8.14 -11.36
C TRP A 45 1.67 -7.61 -11.11
N GLU A 46 1.74 -6.39 -10.60
CA GLU A 46 2.92 -5.89 -9.91
C GLU A 46 2.62 -5.94 -8.41
N LEU A 47 3.47 -6.63 -7.66
CA LEU A 47 3.22 -6.93 -6.25
C LEU A 47 4.36 -6.46 -5.36
N ARG A 48 4.00 -6.00 -4.16
CA ARG A 48 4.92 -5.74 -3.04
C ARG A 48 4.34 -6.37 -1.78
N ALA A 49 5.20 -6.90 -0.93
CA ALA A 49 4.82 -7.44 0.37
C ALA A 49 5.48 -6.63 1.49
N TRP A 50 4.73 -6.42 2.57
CA TRP A 50 5.19 -5.72 3.76
C TRP A 50 4.96 -6.59 5.00
N PRO A 51 5.92 -6.62 5.95
CA PRO A 51 5.81 -7.38 7.20
C PRO A 51 4.94 -6.67 8.25
N VAL A 52 3.90 -5.96 7.80
CA VAL A 52 3.02 -5.16 8.65
C VAL A 52 1.58 -5.60 8.36
N ALA A 53 1.09 -6.60 9.11
CA ALA A 53 -0.26 -7.13 9.03
C ALA A 53 -0.84 -7.24 10.45
N ARG A 54 -2.16 -7.07 10.59
CA ARG A 54 -2.85 -7.18 11.88
C ARG A 54 -3.25 -8.63 12.18
N LEU A 55 -3.53 -9.41 11.15
CA LEU A 55 -4.02 -10.78 11.24
C LEU A 55 -3.15 -11.77 10.45
N GLY A 56 -2.70 -11.38 9.27
CA GLY A 56 -1.92 -12.25 8.38
C GLY A 56 -0.41 -12.26 8.65
N ASP A 57 0.32 -12.93 7.77
CA ASP A 57 1.78 -12.92 7.76
C ASP A 57 2.31 -11.66 7.08
N ALA A 58 1.61 -11.17 6.05
CA ALA A 58 2.02 -10.04 5.24
C ALA A 58 0.84 -9.20 4.76
N THR A 59 1.11 -7.93 4.48
CA THR A 59 0.24 -7.08 3.67
C THR A 59 0.78 -7.06 2.24
N LEU A 60 -0.07 -7.43 1.28
CA LEU A 60 0.23 -7.30 -0.15
C LEU A 60 -0.36 -6.02 -0.70
N GLU A 61 0.46 -5.28 -1.43
CA GLU A 61 0.02 -4.25 -2.37
C GLU A 61 0.09 -4.79 -3.79
N ALA A 62 -0.98 -4.57 -4.55
CA ALA A 62 -1.12 -5.07 -5.90
C ALA A 62 -1.54 -3.98 -6.87
N ARG A 63 -0.85 -3.88 -7.99
CA ARG A 63 -1.23 -3.06 -9.14
C ARG A 63 -1.49 -3.97 -10.34
N PRO A 64 -2.66 -3.89 -10.99
CA PRO A 64 -2.93 -4.68 -12.18
C PRO A 64 -2.10 -4.15 -13.36
N ARG A 65 -1.55 -5.06 -14.17
CA ARG A 65 -0.89 -4.71 -15.45
C ARG A 65 -1.90 -4.47 -16.59
N HIS A 66 -3.14 -4.95 -16.41
CA HIS A 66 -4.22 -4.81 -17.37
C HIS A 66 -5.46 -4.16 -16.74
N PRO A 67 -6.14 -3.22 -17.41
CA PRO A 67 -7.20 -2.40 -16.81
C PRO A 67 -8.48 -3.16 -16.45
N HIS A 68 -8.68 -4.36 -17.00
CA HIS A 68 -9.86 -5.19 -16.71
C HIS A 68 -9.69 -6.04 -15.44
N LEU A 69 -8.49 -6.06 -14.84
CA LEU A 69 -8.20 -6.84 -13.65
C LEU A 69 -8.57 -6.06 -12.39
N GLY A 70 -9.21 -6.77 -11.44
CA GLY A 70 -9.67 -6.20 -10.18
C GLY A 70 -9.58 -7.21 -9.04
N ALA A 71 -10.17 -6.87 -7.90
CA ALA A 71 -10.05 -7.64 -6.66
C ALA A 71 -10.40 -9.14 -6.80
N ALA A 72 -11.44 -9.49 -7.56
CA ALA A 72 -11.84 -10.89 -7.76
C ALA A 72 -10.79 -11.71 -8.55
N ALA A 73 -10.15 -11.08 -9.54
CA ALA A 73 -9.05 -11.72 -10.27
C ALA A 73 -7.83 -11.89 -9.36
N LEU A 74 -7.50 -10.87 -8.57
CA LEU A 74 -6.41 -10.93 -7.61
C LEU A 74 -6.63 -12.02 -6.55
N ASP A 75 -7.84 -12.13 -5.99
CA ASP A 75 -8.19 -13.22 -5.05
C ASP A 75 -7.97 -14.60 -5.68
N SER A 76 -8.44 -14.78 -6.91
CA SER A 76 -8.31 -16.04 -7.63
C SER A 76 -6.84 -16.40 -7.89
N ASP A 77 -6.02 -15.44 -8.31
CA ASP A 77 -4.61 -15.66 -8.62
C ASP A 77 -3.78 -15.89 -7.35
N LEU A 78 -4.07 -15.16 -6.26
CA LEU A 78 -3.42 -15.38 -4.96
C LEU A 78 -3.71 -16.78 -4.42
N ARG A 79 -4.98 -17.22 -4.46
CA ARG A 79 -5.36 -18.58 -4.06
C ARG A 79 -4.68 -19.64 -4.89
N ARG A 80 -4.57 -19.43 -6.21
CA ARG A 80 -3.84 -20.34 -7.11
C ARG A 80 -2.35 -20.41 -6.78
N ALA A 81 -1.77 -19.32 -6.30
CA ALA A 81 -0.39 -19.27 -5.81
C ALA A 81 -0.22 -19.79 -4.37
N GLY A 82 -1.29 -20.28 -3.73
CA GLY A 82 -1.25 -20.83 -2.37
C GLY A 82 -1.38 -19.79 -1.25
N TYR A 83 -1.58 -18.52 -1.58
CA TYR A 83 -1.82 -17.46 -0.60
C TYR A 83 -3.29 -17.45 -0.18
N THR A 84 -3.55 -17.11 1.07
CA THR A 84 -4.93 -16.96 1.59
C THR A 84 -5.22 -15.49 1.91
N PRO A 85 -6.03 -14.79 1.09
CA PRO A 85 -6.46 -13.43 1.39
C PRO A 85 -7.33 -13.37 2.67
N LEU A 86 -7.04 -12.41 3.53
CA LEU A 86 -7.72 -12.16 4.78
C LEU A 86 -8.51 -10.86 4.70
N GLY A 87 -9.81 -11.00 4.43
CA GLY A 87 -10.74 -9.87 4.39
C GLY A 87 -10.88 -9.20 3.01
N PRO A 88 -11.53 -8.03 2.95
CA PRO A 88 -11.79 -7.34 1.70
C PRO A 88 -10.52 -6.70 1.13
N PHE A 89 -10.46 -6.61 -0.20
CA PHE A 89 -9.43 -5.85 -0.89
C PHE A 89 -9.76 -4.36 -0.78
N HIS A 90 -8.85 -3.60 -0.20
CA HIS A 90 -9.01 -2.17 -0.07
C HIS A 90 -8.38 -1.46 -1.26
N PRO A 91 -9.07 -0.51 -1.91
CA PRO A 91 -8.40 0.37 -2.85
C PRO A 91 -7.32 1.14 -2.09
N ALA A 92 -6.10 1.15 -2.62
CA ALA A 92 -5.04 1.96 -2.06
C ALA A 92 -5.49 3.41 -2.09
N ARG A 93 -5.33 4.12 -0.97
CA ARG A 93 -5.72 5.52 -0.86
C ARG A 93 -4.71 6.39 -1.59
N GLY A 94 -4.75 6.38 -2.93
CA GLY A 94 -4.12 7.39 -3.75
C GLY A 94 -4.81 8.72 -3.46
N ARG A 95 -4.04 9.75 -3.07
CA ARG A 95 -4.57 11.10 -3.07
C ARG A 95 -4.90 11.44 -4.52
N ALA A 96 -6.19 11.54 -4.87
CA ALA A 96 -6.58 12.25 -6.08
C ALA A 96 -5.98 13.66 -5.97
N GLY A 97 -5.19 14.03 -6.98
CA GLY A 97 -4.61 15.37 -7.11
C GLY A 97 -5.68 16.45 -7.18
#